data_AF-A0A6I8PEK3-F1
#
_entry.id   AF-A0A6I8PEK3-F1
#
_cell.length_a   1.000
_cell.length_b   1.000
_cell.length_c   1.000
_cell.angle_alpha   90.00
_cell.angle_beta   90.00
_cell.angle_gamma   90.00
#
_symmetry.space_group_name_H-M   'P 1'
#
loop_
_entity.id
_entity.type
_entity.pdbx_description
1 polymer ?
#
loop_
_entity_poly.entity_id
_entity_poly.type
_entity_poly.pdbx_seq_one_letter_code
_entity_poly.pdbx_strand_id
1 'polypeptide(L)'
;PGERGRRRRPRGPRGRVTIGDVPIETVYDVLHDQEYRRTWDVTMLDSFDIARINSTTDVGYYAWKCPKPMKNRDVVTLRTWKVTDDTCMIINFSVTHPRYPPRKDMVRAVSILTGYLLLATGPRSCHLTYLAQLDPKGSLPKWVMNKATQCVAPTMLRRLQKASRRYPAWKREHGQHVKPWRYPEQCTLPVISVGELRPGGGPEAAGDGARGRGDDDSKTTTAVWVKRSLGAERCAKRGAGGGTGHTGR
;
A
#
# COMPACT_ATOMS: atom_id res chain seq x y z
N PRO A 1 37.73 -13.61 -16.05
CA PRO A 1 37.24 -12.38 -15.37
C PRO A 1 35.74 -12.20 -15.64
N GLY A 2 34.92 -12.86 -14.80
CA GLY A 2 33.49 -13.05 -15.05
C GLY A 2 32.66 -11.79 -14.81
N GLU A 3 31.85 -11.44 -15.81
CA GLU A 3 30.75 -10.51 -15.68
C GLU A 3 29.77 -11.04 -14.62
N ARG A 4 29.78 -10.42 -13.43
CA ARG A 4 28.72 -10.62 -12.44
C ARG A 4 27.43 -10.10 -13.05
N GLY A 5 26.64 -11.02 -13.60
CA GLY A 5 25.28 -10.76 -14.04
C GLY A 5 24.51 -10.04 -12.94
N ARG A 6 24.17 -8.77 -13.18
CA ARG A 6 23.24 -8.02 -12.33
C ARG A 6 21.94 -8.81 -12.25
N ARG A 7 21.72 -9.55 -11.15
CA ARG A 7 20.45 -10.22 -10.87
C ARG A 7 19.34 -9.18 -11.01
N ARG A 8 18.49 -9.34 -12.03
CA ARG A 8 17.31 -8.48 -12.23
C ARG A 8 16.45 -8.61 -10.98
N ARG A 9 16.26 -7.50 -10.26
CA ARG A 9 15.35 -7.45 -9.10
C ARG A 9 13.97 -7.92 -9.54
N PRO A 10 13.25 -8.75 -8.76
CA PRO A 10 11.89 -9.15 -9.09
C PRO A 10 11.03 -7.90 -9.31
N ARG A 11 10.52 -7.69 -10.52
CA ARG A 11 9.57 -6.62 -10.79
C ARG A 11 8.19 -7.19 -10.52
N GLY A 12 7.54 -6.73 -9.44
CA GLY A 12 6.13 -7.07 -9.18
C GLY A 12 5.23 -6.54 -10.31
N PRO A 13 4.01 -7.09 -10.45
CA PRO A 13 3.01 -6.57 -11.38
C PRO A 13 2.79 -5.07 -11.17
N ARG A 14 2.80 -4.33 -12.28
CA ARG A 14 2.48 -2.91 -12.36
C ARG A 14 1.35 -2.74 -13.36
N GLY A 15 0.21 -2.21 -12.92
CA GLY A 15 -0.91 -1.84 -13.78
C GLY A 15 -1.07 -0.32 -13.81
N ARG A 16 -1.40 0.25 -14.98
CA ARG A 16 -1.79 1.66 -15.09
C ARG A 16 -3.12 1.74 -15.83
N VAL A 17 -4.01 2.60 -15.35
CA VAL A 17 -5.30 2.90 -15.97
C VAL A 17 -5.54 4.41 -15.97
N THR A 18 -6.29 4.89 -16.94
CA THR A 18 -6.82 6.26 -16.94
C THR A 18 -8.23 6.23 -16.35
N ILE A 19 -8.46 7.04 -15.32
CA ILE A 19 -9.78 7.24 -14.73
C ILE A 19 -10.27 8.59 -15.23
N GLY A 20 -11.33 8.58 -16.03
CA GLY A 20 -12.03 9.76 -16.52
C GLY A 20 -13.34 10.02 -15.77
N ASP A 21 -13.84 11.25 -15.94
CA ASP A 21 -15.09 11.78 -15.40
C ASP A 21 -15.13 11.91 -13.87
N VAL A 22 -14.00 11.79 -13.20
CA VAL A 22 -13.88 11.80 -11.74
C VAL A 22 -12.62 12.57 -11.31
N PRO A 23 -12.73 13.52 -10.37
CA PRO A 23 -11.56 14.21 -9.81
C PRO A 23 -10.62 13.25 -9.06
N ILE A 24 -9.32 13.55 -9.04
CA ILE A 24 -8.30 12.74 -8.36
C ILE A 24 -8.64 12.53 -6.87
N GLU A 25 -9.22 13.55 -6.24
CA GLU A 25 -9.65 13.59 -4.85
C GLU A 25 -10.68 12.49 -4.55
N THR A 26 -11.59 12.25 -5.49
CA THR A 26 -12.62 11.22 -5.33
C THR A 26 -12.01 9.84 -5.44
N VAL A 27 -11.05 9.63 -6.34
CA VAL A 27 -10.33 8.35 -6.43
C VAL A 27 -9.50 8.10 -5.18
N TYR A 28 -8.83 9.13 -4.66
CA TYR A 28 -8.10 9.10 -3.41
C TYR A 28 -8.99 8.71 -2.23
N ASP A 29 -10.18 9.32 -2.12
CA ASP A 29 -11.14 8.98 -1.06
C ASP A 29 -11.61 7.52 -1.14
N VAL A 30 -11.91 7.02 -2.34
CA VAL A 30 -12.34 5.63 -2.55
C VAL A 30 -11.28 4.62 -2.13
N LEU A 31 -9.99 4.96 -2.30
CA LEU A 31 -8.88 4.10 -1.88
C LEU A 31 -8.69 4.06 -0.36
N HIS A 32 -9.11 5.10 0.35
CA HIS A 32 -9.04 5.19 1.81
C HIS A 32 -10.28 4.65 2.52
N ASP A 33 -11.46 4.82 1.94
CA ASP A 33 -12.74 4.50 2.58
C ASP A 33 -13.00 2.98 2.64
N GLN A 34 -12.64 2.37 3.77
CA GLN A 34 -12.79 0.93 4.00
C GLN A 34 -14.25 0.47 4.07
N GLU A 35 -15.13 1.33 4.58
CA GLU A 35 -16.57 1.07 4.58
C GLU A 35 -17.08 0.99 3.14
N TYR A 36 -16.71 1.97 2.31
CA TYR A 36 -17.09 1.94 0.90
C TYR A 36 -16.47 0.77 0.14
N ARG A 37 -15.26 0.34 0.50
CA ARG A 37 -14.58 -0.79 -0.12
C ARG A 37 -15.43 -2.07 -0.11
N ARG A 38 -16.24 -2.28 0.94
CA ARG A 38 -17.18 -3.41 1.07
C ARG A 38 -18.20 -3.48 -0.07
N THR A 39 -18.51 -2.34 -0.69
CA THR A 39 -19.54 -2.25 -1.73
C THR A 39 -19.06 -2.69 -3.12
N TRP A 40 -17.74 -2.66 -3.38
CA TRP A 40 -17.20 -2.86 -4.74
C TRP A 40 -16.06 -3.88 -4.82
N ASP A 41 -15.35 -4.14 -3.72
CA ASP A 41 -14.30 -5.14 -3.65
C ASP A 41 -14.87 -6.52 -3.32
N VAL A 42 -15.35 -7.24 -4.35
CA VAL A 42 -16.04 -8.54 -4.17
C VAL A 42 -15.16 -9.65 -3.60
N THR A 43 -13.82 -9.47 -3.54
CA THR A 43 -12.94 -10.45 -2.95
C THR A 43 -12.68 -10.17 -1.47
N MET A 44 -13.01 -8.97 -0.99
CA MET A 44 -12.79 -8.60 0.40
C MET A 44 -13.69 -9.41 1.32
N LEU A 45 -13.09 -10.00 2.35
CA LEU A 45 -13.79 -10.68 3.44
C LEU A 45 -13.94 -9.75 4.63
N ASP A 46 -12.85 -9.05 4.99
CA ASP A 46 -12.86 -8.10 6.08
C ASP A 46 -11.76 -7.05 5.93
N SER A 47 -11.98 -5.87 6.48
CA SER A 47 -11.00 -4.78 6.52
C SER A 47 -11.36 -3.76 7.60
N PHE A 48 -10.38 -3.40 8.40
CA PHE A 48 -10.50 -2.38 9.44
C PHE A 48 -9.13 -1.81 9.78
N ASP A 49 -9.10 -0.53 10.18
CA ASP A 49 -7.91 0.09 10.75
C ASP A 49 -7.72 -0.31 12.22
N ILE A 50 -6.49 -0.64 12.59
CA ILE A 50 -6.12 -1.15 13.92
C ILE A 50 -5.69 0.00 14.84
N ALA A 51 -4.80 0.86 14.35
CA ALA A 51 -4.17 1.93 15.10
C ALA A 51 -3.52 2.95 14.15
N ARG A 52 -3.19 4.13 14.65
CA ARG A 52 -2.41 5.14 13.92
C ARG A 52 -1.02 5.33 14.53
N ILE A 53 -0.05 5.64 13.68
CA ILE A 53 1.29 6.07 14.08
C ILE A 53 1.35 7.61 14.11
N ASN A 54 0.79 8.25 13.09
CA ASN A 54 0.70 9.70 12.96
C ASN A 54 -0.49 10.07 12.04
N SER A 55 -0.59 11.33 11.63
CA SER A 55 -1.69 11.85 10.81
C SER A 55 -1.77 11.24 9.40
N THR A 56 -0.70 10.64 8.89
CA THR A 56 -0.64 10.09 7.53
C THR A 56 -0.18 8.64 7.48
N THR A 57 -0.14 7.98 8.63
CA THR A 57 0.39 6.61 8.76
C THR A 57 -0.43 5.82 9.75
N ASP A 58 -0.98 4.70 9.30
CA ASP A 58 -1.79 3.79 10.08
C ASP A 58 -1.38 2.33 9.91
N VAL A 59 -1.90 1.49 10.80
CA VAL A 59 -1.82 0.03 10.73
C VAL A 59 -3.23 -0.48 10.47
N GLY A 60 -3.38 -1.28 9.43
CA GLY A 60 -4.67 -1.84 9.04
C GLY A 60 -4.63 -3.35 8.83
N TYR A 61 -5.80 -3.96 8.95
CA TYR A 61 -6.07 -5.35 8.62
C TYR A 61 -6.84 -5.45 7.30
N TYR A 62 -6.50 -6.44 6.48
CA TYR A 62 -7.25 -6.76 5.27
C TYR A 62 -7.24 -8.26 4.99
N ALA A 63 -8.41 -8.84 4.72
CA ALA A 63 -8.58 -10.24 4.38
C ALA A 63 -9.35 -10.39 3.07
N TRP A 64 -8.98 -11.38 2.25
CA TRP A 64 -9.63 -11.65 0.97
C TRP A 64 -9.84 -13.14 0.68
N LYS A 65 -10.89 -13.39 -0.08
CA LYS A 65 -11.28 -14.70 -0.57
C LYS A 65 -10.34 -15.17 -1.66
N CYS A 66 -9.92 -16.42 -1.57
CA CYS A 66 -9.18 -17.10 -2.63
C CYS A 66 -10.05 -18.15 -3.33
N PRO A 67 -9.77 -18.47 -4.60
CA PRO A 67 -10.40 -19.59 -5.27
C PRO A 67 -10.17 -20.90 -4.51
N LYS A 68 -11.23 -21.70 -4.33
CA LYS A 68 -11.12 -23.05 -3.77
C LYS A 68 -10.20 -23.92 -4.66
N PRO A 69 -9.42 -24.86 -4.10
CA PRO A 69 -9.39 -25.30 -2.69
C PRO A 69 -8.42 -24.49 -1.80
N MET A 70 -7.92 -23.33 -2.25
CA MET A 70 -6.94 -22.59 -1.46
C MET A 70 -7.57 -21.92 -0.24
N LYS A 71 -6.83 -21.87 0.87
CA LYS A 71 -7.20 -21.06 2.04
C LYS A 71 -7.27 -19.57 1.66
N ASN A 72 -8.15 -18.83 2.33
CA ASN A 72 -8.20 -17.38 2.23
C ASN A 72 -6.91 -16.76 2.79
N ARG A 73 -6.67 -15.48 2.46
CA ARG A 73 -5.48 -14.78 2.94
C ARG A 73 -5.85 -13.55 3.74
N ASP A 74 -4.99 -13.22 4.68
CA ASP A 74 -5.00 -11.94 5.39
C ASP A 74 -3.62 -11.28 5.37
N VAL A 75 -3.62 -9.97 5.61
CA VAL A 75 -2.43 -9.15 5.83
C VAL A 75 -2.70 -8.18 6.97
N VAL A 76 -1.64 -7.88 7.72
CA VAL A 76 -1.53 -6.70 8.57
C VAL A 76 -0.49 -5.80 7.92
N THR A 77 -0.84 -4.54 7.65
CA THR A 77 0.02 -3.62 6.92
C THR A 77 0.18 -2.30 7.64
N LEU A 78 1.40 -1.77 7.63
CA LEU A 78 1.63 -0.35 7.85
C LEU A 78 1.39 0.36 6.52
N ARG A 79 0.47 1.31 6.50
CA ARG A 79 0.11 2.11 5.33
C ARG A 79 0.44 3.56 5.62
N THR A 80 1.04 4.24 4.64
CA THR A 80 1.31 5.67 4.69
C THR A 80 0.90 6.33 3.39
N TRP A 81 0.49 7.60 3.46
CA TRP A 81 0.05 8.37 2.31
C TRP A 81 0.66 9.76 2.28
N LYS A 82 0.73 10.32 1.07
CA LYS A 82 1.19 11.68 0.80
C LYS A 82 0.39 12.28 -0.33
N VAL A 83 0.02 13.54 -0.19
CA VAL A 83 -0.72 14.32 -1.19
C VAL A 83 0.08 15.58 -1.52
N THR A 84 0.14 15.90 -2.80
CA THR A 84 0.57 17.19 -3.37
C THR A 84 -0.51 17.67 -4.34
N ASP A 85 -0.33 18.83 -4.96
CA ASP A 85 -1.35 19.47 -5.81
C ASP A 85 -1.83 18.58 -6.97
N ASP A 86 -0.94 17.83 -7.59
CA ASP A 86 -1.22 16.99 -8.76
C ASP A 86 -1.08 15.48 -8.50
N THR A 87 -0.64 15.09 -7.30
CA THR A 87 -0.21 13.73 -7.01
C THR A 87 -0.74 13.24 -5.68
N CYS A 88 -1.32 12.05 -5.65
CA CYS A 88 -1.63 11.33 -4.42
C CYS A 88 -0.92 9.98 -4.42
N MET A 89 -0.25 9.65 -3.32
CA MET A 89 0.44 8.38 -3.15
C MET A 89 -0.03 7.69 -1.87
N ILE A 90 -0.32 6.39 -1.97
CA ILE A 90 -0.62 5.52 -0.84
C ILE A 90 0.27 4.29 -0.98
N ILE A 91 1.11 4.01 0.00
CA ILE A 91 1.97 2.83 0.01
C ILE A 91 1.75 2.03 1.29
N ASN A 92 1.91 0.72 1.21
CA ASN A 92 1.83 -0.17 2.34
C ASN A 92 2.80 -1.34 2.21
N PHE A 93 3.20 -1.86 3.37
CA PHE A 93 3.98 -3.09 3.49
C PHE A 93 3.55 -3.83 4.75
N SER A 94 3.80 -5.13 4.80
CA SER A 94 3.37 -5.97 5.91
C SER A 94 4.20 -5.73 7.17
N VAL A 95 3.49 -5.69 8.30
CA VAL A 95 4.06 -5.65 9.64
C VAL A 95 3.42 -6.73 10.50
N THR A 96 4.10 -7.11 11.58
CA THR A 96 3.54 -7.96 12.63
C THR A 96 3.06 -7.08 13.77
N HIS A 97 1.77 -7.17 14.07
CA HIS A 97 1.16 -6.51 15.21
C HIS A 97 0.88 -7.55 16.32
N PRO A 98 1.31 -7.34 17.58
CA PRO A 98 1.21 -8.35 18.64
C PRO A 98 -0.22 -8.88 18.88
N ARG A 99 -1.22 -8.00 18.80
CA ARG A 99 -2.65 -8.35 18.97
C ARG A 99 -3.31 -9.01 17.73
N TYR A 100 -2.63 -9.09 16.59
CA TYR A 100 -3.17 -9.67 15.34
C TYR A 100 -2.25 -10.77 14.78
N PRO A 101 -2.03 -11.86 15.53
CA PRO A 101 -1.21 -12.99 15.07
C PRO A 101 -1.85 -13.70 13.86
N PRO A 102 -1.11 -14.57 13.14
CA PRO A 102 -1.68 -15.44 12.11
C PRO A 102 -2.85 -16.29 12.63
N ARG A 103 -3.87 -16.46 11.80
CA ARG A 103 -5.05 -17.26 12.14
C ARG A 103 -4.96 -18.66 11.52
N LYS A 104 -5.57 -19.67 12.13
CA LYS A 104 -5.49 -21.08 11.65
C LYS A 104 -6.30 -21.33 10.37
N ASP A 105 -7.38 -20.56 10.17
CA ASP A 105 -8.35 -20.69 9.07
C ASP A 105 -7.92 -20.00 7.77
N MET A 106 -6.85 -19.21 7.81
CA MET A 106 -6.34 -18.45 6.67
C MET A 106 -4.81 -18.42 6.65
N VAL A 107 -4.23 -18.00 5.53
CA VAL A 107 -2.78 -17.89 5.36
C VAL A 107 -2.37 -16.43 5.48
N ARG A 108 -1.45 -16.11 6.39
CA ARG A 108 -0.86 -14.76 6.49
C ARG A 108 0.05 -14.51 5.29
N ALA A 109 -0.42 -13.70 4.36
CA ALA A 109 0.39 -13.23 3.25
C ALA A 109 1.34 -12.10 3.70
N VAL A 110 2.35 -11.81 2.88
CA VAL A 110 3.31 -10.72 3.10
C VAL A 110 3.25 -9.76 1.90
N SER A 111 2.74 -8.56 2.12
CA SER A 111 2.89 -7.43 1.20
C SER A 111 4.31 -6.87 1.38
N ILE A 112 5.20 -7.20 0.45
CA ILE A 112 6.57 -6.65 0.44
C ILE A 112 6.50 -5.14 0.17
N LEU A 113 5.73 -4.76 -0.84
CA LEU A 113 5.39 -3.38 -1.15
C LEU A 113 4.15 -3.37 -2.06
N THR A 114 3.09 -2.70 -1.62
CA THR A 114 1.91 -2.44 -2.44
C THR A 114 1.57 -0.97 -2.38
N GLY A 115 1.05 -0.39 -3.46
CA GLY A 115 0.67 1.01 -3.44
C GLY A 115 -0.08 1.49 -4.67
N TYR A 116 -0.61 2.71 -4.53
CA TYR A 116 -1.34 3.45 -5.53
C TYR A 116 -0.63 4.79 -5.73
N LEU A 117 -0.40 5.16 -6.98
CA LEU A 117 0.06 6.48 -7.40
C LEU A 117 -1.01 7.06 -8.33
N LEU A 118 -1.63 8.15 -7.89
CA LEU A 118 -2.56 8.94 -8.68
C LEU A 118 -1.83 10.19 -9.18
N LEU A 119 -1.95 10.47 -10.48
CA LEU A 119 -1.43 11.67 -11.13
C LEU A 119 -2.58 12.36 -11.85
N ALA A 120 -2.88 13.61 -11.50
CA ALA A 120 -3.91 14.39 -12.15
C ALA A 120 -3.57 14.60 -13.62
N THR A 121 -4.56 14.45 -14.49
CA THR A 121 -4.44 14.72 -15.94
C THR A 121 -5.40 15.82 -16.40
N GLY A 122 -6.17 16.37 -15.47
CA GLY A 122 -7.15 17.43 -15.67
C GLY A 122 -8.15 17.45 -14.50
N PRO A 123 -9.10 18.41 -14.47
CA PRO A 123 -9.99 18.63 -13.32
C PRO A 123 -10.86 17.42 -12.94
N ARG A 124 -11.15 16.54 -13.90
CA ARG A 124 -11.97 15.34 -13.72
C ARG A 124 -11.32 14.09 -14.31
N SER A 125 -9.99 14.03 -14.28
CA SER A 125 -9.28 12.85 -14.77
C SER A 125 -7.94 12.66 -14.09
N CYS A 126 -7.54 11.40 -13.93
CA CYS A 126 -6.21 11.06 -13.43
C CYS A 126 -5.71 9.74 -14.00
N HIS A 127 -4.39 9.55 -14.01
CA HIS A 127 -3.79 8.24 -14.14
C HIS A 127 -3.64 7.58 -12.78
N LEU A 128 -4.12 6.35 -12.66
CA LEU A 128 -3.86 5.49 -11.52
C LEU A 128 -2.84 4.42 -11.90
N THR A 129 -1.73 4.39 -11.17
CA THR A 129 -0.75 3.30 -11.22
C THR A 129 -0.86 2.47 -9.95
N TYR A 130 -1.08 1.17 -10.11
CA TYR A 130 -1.07 0.18 -9.04
C TYR A 130 0.22 -0.65 -9.11
N LEU A 131 0.91 -0.75 -7.99
CA LEU A 131 2.09 -1.60 -7.79
C LEU A 131 1.78 -2.62 -6.71
N ALA A 132 2.07 -3.89 -6.96
CA ALA A 132 1.99 -4.93 -5.93
C ALA A 132 3.18 -5.88 -5.99
N GLN A 133 3.87 -6.04 -4.87
CA GLN A 133 4.85 -7.07 -4.61
C GLN A 133 4.36 -7.83 -3.39
N LEU A 134 3.76 -9.00 -3.64
CA LEU A 134 3.13 -9.82 -2.63
C LEU A 134 3.78 -11.20 -2.63
N ASP A 135 4.18 -11.69 -1.46
CA ASP A 135 4.37 -13.11 -1.20
C ASP A 135 3.07 -13.65 -0.59
N PRO A 136 2.23 -14.36 -1.37
CA PRO A 136 0.95 -14.88 -0.89
C PRO A 136 1.10 -15.99 0.16
N LYS A 137 2.34 -16.51 0.36
CA LYS A 137 2.67 -17.65 1.22
C LYS A 137 1.86 -18.93 0.89
N GLY A 138 2.32 -20.04 1.46
CA GLY A 138 1.76 -21.37 1.23
C GLY A 138 2.10 -21.95 -0.15
N SER A 139 1.60 -23.16 -0.41
CA SER A 139 1.80 -23.87 -1.68
C SER A 139 0.78 -23.40 -2.71
N LEU A 140 1.22 -22.52 -3.62
CA LEU A 140 0.42 -22.13 -4.78
C LEU A 140 0.91 -22.87 -6.03
N PRO A 141 0.03 -23.57 -6.75
CA PRO A 141 0.37 -24.11 -8.06
C PRO A 141 0.80 -22.97 -9.00
N LYS A 142 1.87 -23.19 -9.79
CA LYS A 142 2.41 -22.17 -10.71
C LYS A 142 1.37 -21.60 -11.68
N TRP A 143 0.41 -22.43 -12.12
CA TRP A 143 -0.68 -21.99 -13.00
C TRP A 143 -1.62 -20.95 -12.35
N VAL A 144 -1.83 -21.05 -11.02
CA VAL A 144 -2.65 -20.10 -10.26
C VAL A 144 -1.97 -18.74 -10.21
N MET A 145 -0.66 -18.71 -9.95
CA MET A 145 0.13 -17.47 -9.90
C MET A 145 0.11 -16.72 -11.24
N ASN A 146 0.20 -17.46 -12.34
CA ASN A 146 0.23 -16.89 -13.69
C ASN A 146 -1.14 -16.31 -14.11
N LYS A 147 -2.24 -17.01 -13.80
CA LYS A 147 -3.60 -16.59 -14.19
C LYS A 147 -4.17 -15.48 -13.29
N ALA A 148 -3.87 -15.52 -12.00
CA ALA A 148 -4.35 -14.52 -11.05
C ALA A 148 -3.75 -13.13 -11.35
N THR A 149 -2.45 -13.05 -11.61
CA THR A 149 -1.76 -11.77 -11.80
C THR A 149 -2.22 -11.02 -13.06
N GLN A 150 -2.53 -11.75 -14.14
CA GLN A 150 -2.92 -11.16 -15.43
C GLN A 150 -4.37 -10.64 -15.46
N CYS A 151 -5.29 -11.32 -14.76
CA CYS A 151 -6.72 -10.97 -14.82
C CYS A 151 -7.20 -10.11 -13.64
N VAL A 152 -6.57 -10.24 -12.46
CA VAL A 152 -7.05 -9.59 -11.23
C VAL A 152 -6.79 -8.08 -11.27
N ALA A 153 -5.58 -7.65 -11.66
CA ALA A 153 -5.25 -6.23 -11.66
C ALA A 153 -6.14 -5.39 -12.61
N PRO A 154 -6.36 -5.77 -13.89
CA PRO A 154 -7.26 -5.01 -14.77
C PRO A 154 -8.72 -5.01 -14.29
N THR A 155 -9.18 -6.13 -13.72
CA THR A 155 -10.56 -6.24 -13.22
C THR A 155 -10.78 -5.39 -11.97
N MET A 156 -9.82 -5.39 -11.03
CA MET A 156 -9.84 -4.53 -9.85
C MET A 156 -9.83 -3.05 -10.25
N LEU A 157 -8.95 -2.65 -11.18
CA LEU A 157 -8.87 -1.28 -11.66
C LEU A 157 -10.17 -0.80 -12.34
N ARG A 158 -10.83 -1.65 -13.15
CA ARG A 158 -12.14 -1.33 -13.74
C ARG A 158 -13.25 -1.17 -12.69
N ARG A 159 -13.27 -2.03 -11.67
CA ARG A 159 -14.24 -1.92 -10.55
C ARG A 159 -14.01 -0.65 -9.75
N LEU A 160 -12.75 -0.34 -9.46
CA LEU A 160 -12.37 0.89 -8.79
C LEU A 160 -12.84 2.12 -9.57
N GLN A 161 -12.60 2.18 -10.88
CA GLN A 161 -13.10 3.27 -11.73
C GLN A 161 -14.63 3.43 -11.63
N LYS A 162 -15.39 2.32 -11.69
CA LYS A 162 -16.85 2.34 -11.54
C LYS A 162 -17.27 2.80 -10.14
N ALA A 163 -16.55 2.36 -9.10
CA ALA A 163 -16.78 2.76 -7.72
C ALA A 163 -16.52 4.27 -7.53
N SER A 164 -15.45 4.81 -8.12
CA SER A 164 -15.13 6.24 -8.03
C SER A 164 -16.22 7.13 -8.62
N ARG A 165 -16.91 6.69 -9.68
CA ARG A 165 -18.07 7.43 -10.22
C ARG A 165 -19.28 7.42 -9.29
N ARG A 166 -19.45 6.38 -8.46
CA ARG A 166 -20.59 6.19 -7.55
C ARG A 166 -20.35 6.74 -6.15
N TYR A 167 -19.08 6.93 -5.78
CA TYR A 167 -18.69 7.32 -4.43
C TYR A 167 -19.33 8.62 -3.92
N PRO A 168 -19.41 9.72 -4.70
CA PRO A 168 -20.00 10.95 -4.19
C PRO A 168 -21.45 10.80 -3.75
N ALA A 169 -22.23 9.95 -4.44
CA ALA A 169 -23.61 9.67 -4.07
C ALA A 169 -23.68 8.85 -2.79
N TRP A 170 -22.94 7.74 -2.74
CA TRP A 170 -22.89 6.88 -1.56
C TRP A 170 -22.42 7.63 -0.31
N LYS A 171 -21.36 8.44 -0.43
CA LYS A 171 -20.76 9.13 0.71
C LYS A 171 -21.68 10.19 1.33
N ARG A 172 -22.62 10.77 0.57
CA ARG A 172 -23.65 11.67 1.11
C ARG A 172 -24.55 10.98 2.13
N GLU A 173 -24.84 9.71 1.92
CA GLU A 173 -25.70 8.89 2.78
C GLU A 173 -24.93 8.23 3.94
N HIS A 174 -23.59 8.24 3.90
CA HIS A 174 -22.71 7.52 4.83
C HIS A 174 -21.67 8.46 5.48
N GLY A 175 -22.15 9.58 6.01
CA GLY A 175 -21.32 10.56 6.69
C GLY A 175 -20.40 11.35 5.74
N GLN A 176 -20.99 12.25 4.95
CA GLN A 176 -20.29 13.03 3.90
C GLN A 176 -18.98 13.68 4.38
N HIS A 177 -19.00 14.19 5.61
CA HIS A 177 -17.90 14.95 6.21
C HIS A 177 -16.88 14.08 6.93
N VAL A 178 -17.14 12.78 7.12
CA VAL A 178 -16.26 11.85 7.82
C VAL A 178 -15.23 11.29 6.85
N LYS A 179 -14.04 11.89 6.83
CA LYS A 179 -12.88 11.54 6.01
C LYS A 179 -11.60 11.69 6.83
N PRO A 180 -11.36 10.80 7.82
CA PRO A 180 -10.21 10.92 8.74
C PRO A 180 -8.84 10.88 8.06
N TRP A 181 -8.75 10.35 6.84
CA TRP A 181 -7.54 10.39 6.01
C TRP A 181 -7.21 11.79 5.46
N ARG A 182 -8.20 12.68 5.37
CA ARG A 182 -8.02 14.11 5.02
C ARG A 182 -8.00 15.02 6.24
N TYR A 183 -8.76 14.65 7.26
CA TYR A 183 -9.03 15.42 8.47
C TYR A 183 -8.61 14.59 9.69
N PRO A 184 -7.30 14.54 10.02
CA PRO A 184 -6.76 13.63 11.05
C PRO A 184 -7.36 13.82 12.45
N GLU A 185 -7.94 14.98 12.74
CA GLU A 185 -8.70 15.30 13.94
C GLU A 185 -9.96 14.45 14.10
N GLN A 186 -10.50 13.91 13.00
CA GLN A 186 -11.65 13.00 13.01
C GLN A 186 -11.25 11.56 13.36
N CYS A 187 -9.96 11.25 13.40
CA CYS A 187 -9.48 9.90 13.61
C CYS A 187 -9.52 9.49 15.09
N THR A 188 -10.34 8.50 15.41
CA THR A 188 -10.54 7.96 16.76
C THR A 188 -9.67 6.74 17.06
N LEU A 189 -8.77 6.35 16.14
CA LEU A 189 -7.89 5.20 16.31
C LEU A 189 -6.91 5.41 17.46
N PRO A 190 -6.57 4.34 18.22
CA PRO A 190 -5.53 4.40 19.21
C PRO A 190 -4.19 4.75 18.54
N VAL A 191 -3.38 5.55 19.23
CA VAL A 191 -2.02 5.87 18.79
C VAL A 191 -1.08 4.80 19.35
N ILE A 192 -0.21 4.24 18.50
CA ILE A 192 0.82 3.29 18.91
C ILE A 192 2.20 3.73 18.41
N SER A 193 3.25 3.24 19.05
CA SER A 193 4.62 3.46 18.57
C SER A 193 4.99 2.48 17.47
N VAL A 194 5.81 2.93 16.50
CA VAL A 194 6.39 2.04 15.47
C VAL A 194 7.21 0.91 16.13
N GLY A 195 7.79 1.14 17.32
CA GLY A 195 8.55 0.14 18.06
C GLY A 195 7.73 -1.06 18.54
N GLU A 196 6.40 -0.95 18.59
CA GLU A 196 5.49 -2.06 18.92
C GLU A 196 5.30 -3.03 17.74
N LEU A 197 5.71 -2.62 16.53
CA LEU A 197 5.56 -3.38 15.31
C LEU A 197 6.88 -4.06 14.94
N ARG A 198 6.78 -5.25 14.32
CA ARG A 198 7.94 -5.92 13.72
C ARG A 198 7.80 -5.98 12.20
N PRO A 199 8.91 -6.02 11.42
CA PRO A 199 8.82 -6.22 9.98
C PRO A 199 8.07 -7.51 9.62
N GLY A 200 7.19 -7.45 8.63
CA GLY A 200 6.49 -8.63 8.11
C GLY A 200 7.43 -9.53 7.32
N GLY A 201 7.29 -10.85 7.48
CA GLY A 201 8.04 -11.85 6.73
C GLY A 201 9.33 -12.38 7.40
N GLY A 202 9.60 -12.03 8.66
CA GLY A 202 10.62 -12.70 9.47
C GLY A 202 10.25 -14.15 9.83
N PRO A 203 11.23 -15.02 10.16
CA PRO A 203 10.95 -16.36 10.62
C PRO A 203 10.04 -16.30 11.85
N GLU A 204 9.01 -17.12 11.83
CA GLU A 204 8.15 -17.39 12.98
C GLU A 204 9.07 -17.77 14.14
N ALA A 205 8.92 -17.14 15.31
CA ALA A 205 9.67 -17.52 16.49
C ALA A 205 9.20 -18.91 16.91
N ALA A 206 9.78 -19.94 16.31
CA ALA A 206 9.75 -21.29 16.83
C ALA A 206 10.41 -21.24 18.22
N GLY A 207 9.77 -21.92 19.18
CA GLY A 207 10.31 -22.08 20.52
C GLY A 207 11.75 -22.57 20.51
N ASP A 208 12.46 -22.23 21.58
CA ASP A 208 13.88 -22.49 21.81
C ASP A 208 14.39 -23.82 21.23
N GLY A 209 15.52 -23.72 20.51
CA GLY A 209 16.40 -24.85 20.24
C GLY A 209 16.74 -25.09 18.78
N ALA A 210 17.71 -24.32 18.24
CA ALA A 210 18.81 -24.81 17.40
C ALA A 210 19.49 -23.63 16.67
N ARG A 211 20.75 -23.35 17.02
CA ARG A 211 21.62 -22.41 16.31
C ARG A 211 22.07 -23.07 15.00
N GLY A 212 21.72 -22.46 13.87
CA GLY A 212 22.34 -22.72 12.57
C GLY A 212 22.67 -21.39 11.89
N ARG A 213 23.96 -21.14 11.61
CA ARG A 213 24.43 -19.97 10.85
C ARG A 213 24.02 -20.11 9.39
N GLY A 214 23.39 -19.08 8.84
CA GLY A 214 23.15 -18.92 7.40
C GLY A 214 23.02 -17.42 7.09
N ASP A 215 23.77 -16.96 6.09
CA ASP A 215 24.00 -15.57 5.73
C ASP A 215 22.74 -14.72 5.54
N ASP A 216 22.81 -13.50 6.09
CA ASP A 216 21.73 -12.53 6.26
C ASP A 216 21.90 -11.35 5.29
N ASP A 217 21.51 -11.55 4.02
CA ASP A 217 21.51 -10.49 2.99
C ASP A 217 20.15 -9.77 2.83
N SER A 218 19.13 -10.21 3.57
CA SER A 218 17.75 -9.68 3.43
C SER A 218 17.47 -8.47 4.33
N LYS A 219 18.11 -8.39 5.50
CA LYS A 219 17.90 -7.29 6.46
C LYS A 219 18.48 -5.95 6.01
N THR A 220 19.50 -5.98 5.15
CA THR A 220 20.20 -4.78 4.68
C THR A 220 19.37 -3.96 3.70
N THR A 221 18.41 -4.56 2.98
CA THR A 221 17.73 -3.90 1.86
C THR A 221 16.56 -2.99 2.30
N THR A 222 15.82 -3.37 3.33
CA THR A 222 14.64 -2.62 3.82
C THR A 222 15.08 -1.38 4.62
N ALA A 223 16.10 -1.51 5.46
CA ALA A 223 16.66 -0.37 6.23
C ALA A 223 17.30 0.70 5.33
N VAL A 224 17.88 0.30 4.19
CA VAL A 224 18.49 1.22 3.21
C VAL A 224 17.45 2.05 2.46
N TRP A 225 16.26 1.49 2.20
CA TRP A 225 15.17 2.24 1.56
C TRP A 225 14.50 3.23 2.49
N VAL A 226 14.21 2.84 3.74
CA VAL A 226 13.69 3.75 4.78
C VAL A 226 14.64 4.93 4.99
N LYS A 227 15.96 4.68 5.07
CA LYS A 227 16.98 5.74 5.16
C LYS A 227 17.06 6.63 3.92
N ARG A 228 16.85 6.11 2.71
CA ARG A 228 16.85 6.90 1.47
C ARG A 228 15.61 7.78 1.32
N SER A 229 14.45 7.29 1.75
CA SER A 229 13.20 8.05 1.74
C SER A 229 13.20 9.18 2.77
N LEU A 230 13.85 8.99 3.92
CA LEU A 230 14.04 10.02 4.95
C LEU A 230 15.23 10.95 4.65
N GLY A 231 16.20 10.52 3.83
CA GLY A 231 17.40 11.31 3.49
C GLY A 231 17.22 12.34 2.36
N ALA A 232 16.10 12.29 1.64
CA ALA A 232 15.82 13.19 0.51
C ALA A 232 15.54 14.65 0.92
N GLU A 233 15.35 14.93 2.21
CA GLU A 233 15.11 16.29 2.74
C GLU A 233 16.35 17.21 2.68
N ARG A 234 17.57 16.67 2.49
CA ARG A 234 18.79 17.50 2.44
C ARG A 234 19.18 18.03 1.06
N CYS A 235 18.69 17.45 -0.03
CA CYS A 235 19.03 17.94 -1.38
C CYS A 235 18.09 19.01 -1.93
N ALA A 236 16.86 19.13 -1.40
CA ALA A 236 15.87 20.08 -1.91
C ALA A 236 16.13 21.54 -1.51
N LYS A 237 17.06 21.82 -0.57
CA LYS A 237 17.42 23.18 -0.13
C LYS A 237 18.62 23.81 -0.87
N ARG A 238 19.16 23.20 -1.92
CA ARG A 238 20.31 23.75 -2.69
C ARG A 238 19.99 24.16 -4.14
N GLY A 239 18.71 24.25 -4.51
CA GLY A 239 18.28 24.52 -5.88
C GLY A 239 17.37 25.74 -6.07
N ALA A 240 17.40 26.73 -5.17
CA ALA A 240 16.68 27.99 -5.34
C ALA A 240 17.58 29.16 -4.92
N GLY A 241 18.32 29.70 -5.88
CA GLY A 241 19.24 30.80 -5.68
C GLY A 241 19.90 31.21 -6.99
N GLY A 242 19.09 31.63 -7.96
CA GLY A 242 19.57 32.12 -9.24
C GLY A 242 18.49 32.87 -10.01
N GLY A 243 18.52 34.20 -9.93
CA GLY A 243 18.10 35.06 -11.05
C GLY A 243 16.94 36.03 -10.83
N THR A 244 17.23 37.21 -10.28
CA THR A 244 16.67 38.53 -10.66
C THR A 244 17.80 39.52 -10.34
N GLY A 245 18.21 40.51 -11.11
CA GLY A 245 17.60 41.29 -12.17
C GLY A 245 18.36 42.63 -12.18
N HIS A 246 18.53 43.19 -13.35
CA HIS A 246 19.28 44.39 -13.73
C HIS A 246 18.79 45.67 -13.04
N THR A 247 19.68 46.61 -12.63
CA THR A 247 19.48 48.08 -12.74
C THR A 247 20.79 48.87 -12.52
N GLY A 248 21.21 49.61 -13.56
CA GLY A 248 21.75 50.98 -13.56
C GLY A 248 23.00 51.33 -12.74
N ARG A 249 24.10 51.69 -13.43
CA ARG A 249 24.45 53.08 -13.80
C ARG A 249 25.59 53.07 -14.81
#